data_AF-A0A8T5TPN4-F1
#
_entry.id   AF-A0A8T5TPN4-F1
#
_cell.length_a   1.000
_cell.length_b   1.000
_cell.length_c   1.000
_cell.angle_alpha   90.00
_cell.angle_beta   90.00
_cell.angle_gamma   90.00
#
_symmetry.space_group_name_H-M   'P 1'
#
loop_
_entity.id
_entity.type
_entity.pdbx_description
1 polymer ?
#
loop_
_entity_poly.entity_id
_entity_poly.type
_entity_poly.pdbx_seq_one_letter_code
_entity_poly.pdbx_strand_id
1 'polypeptide(L)'
;MIEFNANRLLMASCTPKTHEPVFKSVLESMGLDPSYLEFVNIREHSSFVHRHDIPGAKSTAEDAIRAGVARAAVLEKILIKEVDITKKALIIGGGVAGLSAGIDLAEEGFEVHLVEKKPTIGGKMAMLDRTFPTDDCSI
;
A
#
# COMPACT_ATOMS: atom_id res chain seq x y z
N MET A 1 19.05 16.93 7.01
CA MET A 1 20.13 15.99 6.63
C MET A 1 21.41 16.71 6.21
N ILE A 2 21.32 17.78 5.41
CA ILE A 2 22.47 18.59 4.95
C ILE A 2 23.29 19.15 6.12
N GLU A 3 22.64 19.76 7.11
CA GLU A 3 23.31 20.35 8.29
C GLU A 3 24.17 19.33 9.06
N PHE A 4 23.72 18.09 9.15
CA PHE A 4 24.37 17.03 9.93
C PHE A 4 25.21 16.07 9.08
N ASN A 5 25.37 16.33 7.78
CA ASN A 5 26.01 15.43 6.82
C ASN A 5 25.50 13.97 6.91
N ALA A 6 24.19 13.82 7.17
CA ALA A 6 23.57 12.51 7.30
C ALA A 6 23.29 11.89 5.92
N ASN A 7 23.36 10.56 5.82
CA ASN A 7 23.15 9.81 4.57
C ASN A 7 22.10 8.67 4.70
N ARG A 8 21.48 8.52 5.87
CA ARG A 8 20.40 7.57 6.18
C ARG A 8 19.31 8.28 6.96
N LEU A 9 18.07 7.85 6.77
CA LEU A 9 16.91 8.34 7.52
C LEU A 9 16.22 7.18 8.21
N LEU A 10 16.04 7.28 9.53
CA LEU A 10 15.21 6.37 10.30
C LEU A 10 13.95 7.10 10.76
N MET A 11 12.79 6.52 10.47
CA MET A 11 11.50 7.04 10.90
C MET A 11 10.87 6.11 11.94
N ALA A 12 10.87 6.54 13.21
CA ALA A 12 10.22 5.83 14.30
C ALA A 12 8.78 6.34 14.48
N SER A 13 7.80 5.63 13.91
CA SER A 13 6.40 6.08 13.92
C SER A 13 5.43 4.91 13.71
N CYS A 14 4.65 4.94 12.64
CA CYS A 14 3.64 3.95 12.28
C CYS A 14 4.17 2.88 11.32
N THR A 15 3.27 2.00 10.89
CA THR A 15 3.54 1.00 9.85
C THR A 15 4.12 1.62 8.56
N PRO A 16 5.15 1.00 7.97
CA PRO A 16 5.72 1.47 6.70
C PRO A 16 4.68 1.44 5.56
N LYS A 17 3.68 0.56 5.63
CA LYS A 17 2.66 0.39 4.58
C LYS A 17 1.93 1.68 4.18
N THR A 18 1.83 2.64 5.11
CA THR A 18 1.07 3.88 4.87
C THR A 18 1.97 5.03 4.44
N HIS A 19 3.09 5.25 5.13
CA HIS A 19 3.89 6.48 4.96
C HIS A 19 5.26 6.24 4.33
N GLU A 20 5.66 4.99 4.08
CA GLU A 20 6.93 4.71 3.39
C GLU A 20 7.05 5.42 2.03
N PRO A 21 6.02 5.44 1.15
CA PRO A 21 6.12 6.16 -0.11
C PRO A 21 6.40 7.66 0.08
N VAL A 22 5.78 8.29 1.09
CA VAL A 22 5.97 9.72 1.39
C VAL A 22 7.41 10.02 1.76
N PHE A 23 7.99 9.25 2.67
CA PHE A 23 9.36 9.49 3.13
C PHE A 23 10.41 9.08 2.08
N LYS A 24 10.11 8.13 1.19
CA LYS A 24 10.93 7.88 0.00
C LYS A 24 10.98 9.10 -0.91
N SER A 25 9.84 9.71 -1.24
CA SER A 25 9.81 10.94 -2.04
C SER A 25 10.54 12.12 -1.36
N VAL A 26 10.49 12.21 -0.02
CA VAL A 26 11.28 13.20 0.71
C VAL A 26 12.78 12.98 0.51
N LEU A 27 13.27 11.74 0.63
CA LEU A 27 14.69 11.43 0.36
C LEU A 27 15.10 11.76 -1.07
N GLU A 28 14.27 11.41 -2.05
CA GLU A 28 14.51 11.73 -3.47
C GLU A 28 14.62 13.24 -3.70
N SER A 29 13.72 14.02 -3.09
CA SER A 29 13.76 15.49 -3.18
C SER A 29 15.03 16.11 -2.57
N MET A 30 15.71 15.36 -1.69
CA MET A 30 16.98 15.74 -1.08
C MET A 30 18.20 15.15 -1.82
N GLY A 31 18.00 14.46 -2.95
CA GLY A 31 19.06 13.81 -3.71
C GLY A 31 19.62 12.54 -3.05
N LEU A 32 18.89 11.94 -2.11
CA LEU A 32 19.25 10.68 -1.46
C LEU A 32 18.47 9.52 -2.06
N ASP A 33 19.09 8.34 -2.06
CA ASP A 33 18.46 7.13 -2.56
C ASP A 33 17.35 6.65 -1.60
N PRO A 34 16.14 6.33 -2.07
CA PRO A 34 15.04 5.79 -1.25
C PRO A 34 15.41 4.56 -0.42
N SER A 35 16.40 3.78 -0.85
CA SER A 35 16.87 2.58 -0.16
C SER A 35 17.53 2.88 1.20
N TYR A 36 17.86 4.15 1.46
CA TYR A 36 18.47 4.64 2.70
C TYR A 36 17.47 4.99 3.80
N LEU A 37 16.21 4.55 3.63
CA LEU A 37 15.12 4.71 4.58
C LEU A 37 14.96 3.47 5.45
N GLU A 38 14.91 3.68 6.77
CA GLU A 38 14.50 2.68 7.75
C GLU A 38 13.18 3.11 8.41
N PHE A 39 12.23 2.20 8.54
CA PHE A 39 11.01 2.43 9.31
C PHE A 39 11.00 1.57 10.57
N VAL A 40 10.81 2.22 11.72
CA VAL A 40 10.59 1.54 12.99
C VAL A 40 9.16 1.80 13.43
N ASN A 41 8.34 0.75 13.44
CA ASN A 41 6.97 0.86 13.89
C ASN A 41 6.90 0.84 15.43
N ILE A 42 6.75 2.02 16.05
CA ILE A 42 6.54 2.18 17.50
C ILE A 42 5.08 2.50 17.84
N ARG A 43 4.19 2.55 16.84
CA ARG A 43 2.76 2.79 17.02
C ARG A 43 1.99 1.48 17.12
N GLU A 44 1.76 0.80 16.01
CA GLU A 44 0.99 -0.44 15.99
C GLU A 44 1.72 -1.57 16.73
N HIS A 45 3.06 -1.57 16.75
CA HIS A 45 3.86 -2.63 17.40
C HIS A 45 4.41 -2.24 18.78
N SER A 46 4.12 -1.03 19.30
CA SER A 46 4.46 -0.67 20.68
C SER A 46 3.32 0.08 21.35
N SER A 47 3.15 1.38 21.13
CA SER A 47 2.23 2.21 21.93
C SER A 47 0.76 1.74 21.89
N PHE A 48 0.28 1.20 20.77
CA PHE A 48 -1.12 0.74 20.65
C PHE A 48 -1.40 -0.58 21.35
N VAL A 49 -0.39 -1.44 21.50
CA VAL A 49 -0.53 -2.77 22.12
C VAL A 49 -0.08 -2.77 23.59
N HIS A 50 0.66 -1.75 24.04
CA HIS A 50 1.10 -1.54 25.42
C HIS A 50 0.43 -0.32 26.09
N ARG A 51 -0.84 -0.01 25.75
CA ARG A 51 -1.54 1.21 26.24
C ARG A 51 -1.57 1.36 27.75
N HIS A 52 -1.55 0.24 28.48
CA HIS A 52 -1.61 0.19 29.94
C HIS A 52 -0.25 -0.12 30.59
N ASP A 53 0.81 -0.25 29.79
CA ASP A 53 2.18 -0.52 30.25
C ASP A 53 3.15 0.46 29.57
N ILE A 54 3.17 1.70 30.07
CA ILE A 54 4.03 2.77 29.54
C ILE A 54 5.53 2.40 29.64
N PRO A 55 6.02 1.82 30.76
CA PRO A 55 7.41 1.35 30.83
C PRO A 55 7.74 0.28 29.77
N GLY A 56 6.87 -0.71 29.59
CA GLY A 56 7.05 -1.74 28.55
C GLY A 56 6.97 -1.18 27.13
N ALA A 57 6.05 -0.25 26.87
CA ALA A 57 5.96 0.45 25.60
C ALA A 57 7.26 1.19 25.25
N LYS A 58 7.81 1.91 26.24
CA LYS A 58 9.06 2.66 26.10
C LYS A 58 10.25 1.74 25.84
N SER A 59 10.45 0.71 26.66
CA SER A 59 11.55 -0.25 26.48
C SER A 59 11.49 -0.91 25.10
N THR A 60 10.31 -1.35 24.69
CA THR A 60 10.09 -1.96 23.37
C THR A 60 10.41 -0.99 22.24
N ALA A 61 9.98 0.28 22.36
CA ALA A 61 10.27 1.30 21.35
C ALA A 61 11.78 1.63 21.28
N GLU A 62 12.46 1.75 22.42
CA GLU A 62 13.90 2.01 22.47
C GLU A 62 14.71 0.88 21.83
N ASP A 63 14.37 -0.37 22.14
CA ASP A 63 15.04 -1.54 21.56
C ASP A 63 14.76 -1.67 20.05
N ALA A 64 13.52 -1.42 19.63
CA ALA A 64 13.15 -1.40 18.21
C ALA A 64 13.88 -0.29 17.43
N ILE A 65 14.00 0.90 18.03
CA ILE A 65 14.76 2.01 17.44
C ILE A 65 16.24 1.63 17.35
N ARG A 66 16.82 1.04 18.40
CA ARG A 66 18.23 0.60 18.40
C ARG A 66 18.49 -0.43 17.29
N ALA A 67 17.59 -1.40 17.14
CA ALA A 67 17.66 -2.38 16.06
C ALA A 67 17.52 -1.73 14.67
N GLY A 68 16.60 -0.78 14.52
CA GLY A 68 16.44 -0.01 13.29
C GLY A 68 17.68 0.81 12.95
N VAL A 69 18.32 1.48 13.92
CA VAL A 69 19.57 2.21 13.70
C VAL A 69 20.68 1.27 13.23
N ALA A 70 20.80 0.09 13.86
CA ALA A 70 21.78 -0.92 13.46
C ALA A 70 21.55 -1.41 12.02
N ARG A 71 20.29 -1.61 11.60
CA ARG A 71 19.94 -1.93 10.22
C ARG A 71 20.24 -0.78 9.26
N ALA A 72 19.84 0.44 9.61
CA ALA A 72 20.04 1.64 8.80
C ALA A 72 21.53 1.86 8.46
N ALA A 73 22.42 1.55 9.40
CA ALA A 73 23.87 1.67 9.22
C ALA A 73 24.44 0.78 8.11
N VAL A 74 23.78 -0.34 7.79
CA VAL A 74 24.21 -1.30 6.76
C VAL A 74 23.30 -1.32 5.52
N LEU A 75 22.38 -0.36 5.40
CA LEU A 75 21.55 -0.23 4.20
C LEU A 75 22.43 0.11 2.99
N GLU A 76 22.17 -0.58 1.89
CA GLU A 76 22.81 -0.38 0.60
C GLU A 76 21.79 0.13 -0.42
N LYS A 77 22.31 0.71 -1.50
CA LYS A 77 21.47 1.14 -2.62
C LYS A 77 20.89 -0.10 -3.32
N ILE A 78 19.56 -0.16 -3.41
CA ILE A 78 18.85 -1.21 -4.14
C ILE A 78 18.61 -0.73 -5.57
N LEU A 79 19.06 -1.52 -6.55
CA LEU A 79 18.82 -1.21 -7.95
C LEU A 79 17.36 -1.56 -8.31
N ILE A 80 16.66 -0.57 -8.85
CA ILE A 80 15.30 -0.75 -9.37
C ILE A 80 15.41 -1.42 -10.74
N LYS A 81 14.66 -2.50 -10.93
CA LYS A 81 14.55 -3.18 -12.21
C LYS A 81 13.36 -2.64 -12.98
N GLU A 82 13.63 -2.08 -14.15
CA GLU A 82 12.59 -1.74 -15.12
C GLU A 82 12.08 -3.02 -15.81
N VAL A 83 10.77 -3.11 -15.98
CA VAL A 83 10.11 -4.25 -16.61
C VAL A 83 9.02 -3.76 -17.56
N ASP A 84 8.87 -4.44 -18.69
CA ASP A 84 7.81 -4.13 -19.64
C ASP A 84 6.45 -4.56 -19.08
N ILE A 85 5.47 -3.67 -19.19
CA ILE A 85 4.09 -3.93 -18.78
C ILE A 85 3.27 -4.28 -20.02
N THR A 86 2.66 -5.48 -20.00
CA THR A 86 1.70 -5.90 -21.02
C THR A 86 0.42 -5.07 -20.85
N LYS A 87 -0.02 -4.38 -21.91
CA LYS A 87 -1.21 -3.50 -21.91
C LYS A 87 -2.53 -4.30 -21.97
N LYS A 88 -2.69 -5.24 -21.05
CA LYS A 88 -3.89 -6.08 -20.91
C LYS A 88 -4.28 -6.17 -19.43
N ALA A 89 -5.57 -6.23 -19.17
CA ALA A 89 -6.11 -6.40 -17.83
C ALA A 89 -6.88 -7.71 -17.69
N LEU A 90 -6.82 -8.33 -16.51
CA LEU A 90 -7.64 -9.48 -16.12
C LEU A 90 -8.57 -9.06 -14.99
N ILE A 91 -9.87 -9.13 -15.24
CA ILE A 91 -10.92 -8.91 -14.25
C ILE A 91 -11.46 -10.27 -13.78
N ILE A 92 -11.44 -10.51 -12.47
CA ILE A 92 -11.96 -11.73 -11.86
C ILE A 92 -13.27 -11.40 -11.16
N GLY A 93 -14.39 -11.89 -11.71
CA GLY A 93 -15.75 -11.66 -11.23
C GLY A 93 -16.55 -10.73 -12.14
N GLY A 94 -17.61 -11.25 -12.75
CA GLY A 94 -18.55 -10.54 -13.61
C GLY A 94 -19.72 -9.90 -12.86
N GLY A 95 -19.52 -9.42 -11.63
CA GLY A 95 -20.50 -8.59 -10.93
C GLY A 95 -20.43 -7.13 -11.37
N VAL A 96 -21.32 -6.27 -10.84
CA VAL A 96 -21.36 -4.84 -11.18
C VAL A 96 -19.99 -4.16 -11.09
N ALA A 97 -19.22 -4.40 -10.04
CA ALA A 97 -17.89 -3.81 -9.88
C ALA A 97 -16.88 -4.25 -10.96
N GLY A 98 -16.88 -5.54 -11.32
CA GLY A 98 -15.97 -6.06 -12.35
C GLY A 98 -16.37 -5.63 -13.76
N LEU A 99 -17.68 -5.59 -14.03
CA LEU A 99 -18.19 -5.10 -15.31
C LEU A 99 -17.87 -3.62 -15.52
N SER A 100 -18.10 -2.76 -14.51
CA SER A 100 -17.74 -1.34 -14.57
C SER A 100 -16.24 -1.16 -14.79
N ALA A 101 -15.39 -1.80 -13.98
CA ALA A 101 -13.93 -1.70 -14.15
C ALA A 101 -13.46 -2.20 -15.53
N GLY A 102 -14.10 -3.24 -16.06
CA GLY A 102 -13.78 -3.78 -17.38
C GLY A 102 -14.19 -2.84 -18.51
N ILE A 103 -15.34 -2.18 -18.40
CA ILE A 103 -15.81 -1.18 -19.38
C ILE A 103 -14.86 0.03 -19.36
N ASP A 104 -14.57 0.59 -18.18
CA ASP A 104 -13.68 1.75 -18.03
C ASP A 104 -12.30 1.48 -18.67
N LEU A 105 -11.72 0.30 -18.42
CA LEU A 105 -10.43 -0.08 -18.99
C LEU A 105 -10.50 -0.31 -20.51
N ALA A 106 -11.60 -0.89 -21.01
CA ALA A 106 -11.78 -1.11 -22.44
C ALA A 106 -11.97 0.21 -23.20
N GLU A 107 -12.67 1.19 -22.62
CA GLU A 107 -12.85 2.54 -23.18
C GLU A 107 -11.52 3.30 -23.26
N GLU A 108 -10.61 3.09 -22.30
CA GLU A 108 -9.23 3.59 -22.35
C GLU A 108 -8.32 2.80 -23.31
N GLY A 109 -8.86 1.81 -24.02
CA GLY A 109 -8.16 1.06 -25.07
C GLY A 109 -7.30 -0.11 -24.59
N PHE A 110 -7.46 -0.56 -23.34
CA PHE A 110 -6.81 -1.78 -22.86
C PHE A 110 -7.57 -3.03 -23.31
N GLU A 111 -6.85 -4.11 -23.65
CA GLU A 111 -7.48 -5.41 -23.85
C GLU A 111 -7.87 -6.00 -22.49
N VAL A 112 -9.16 -6.30 -22.30
CA VAL A 112 -9.70 -6.78 -21.03
C VAL A 112 -10.18 -8.22 -21.16
N HIS A 113 -9.67 -9.10 -20.31
CA HIS A 113 -10.20 -10.45 -20.11
C HIS A 113 -11.05 -10.47 -18.83
N LEU A 114 -12.30 -10.92 -18.93
CA LEU A 114 -13.18 -11.10 -17.77
C LEU A 114 -13.46 -12.58 -17.52
N VAL A 115 -13.21 -13.03 -16.29
CA VAL A 115 -13.45 -14.40 -15.86
C VAL A 115 -14.51 -14.40 -14.78
N GLU A 116 -15.66 -15.01 -15.06
CA GLU A 116 -16.73 -15.24 -14.10
C GLU A 116 -16.81 -16.72 -13.75
N LYS A 117 -16.98 -17.01 -12.46
CA LYS A 117 -17.06 -18.37 -11.93
C LYS A 117 -18.37 -19.06 -12.33
N LYS A 118 -19.46 -18.31 -12.38
CA LYS A 118 -20.80 -18.80 -12.72
C LYS A 118 -21.03 -18.78 -14.23
N PRO A 119 -22.04 -19.51 -14.72
CA PRO A 119 -22.43 -19.46 -16.14
C PRO A 119 -22.92 -18.09 -16.61
N THR A 120 -23.28 -17.18 -15.70
CA THR A 120 -23.82 -15.85 -16.00
C THR A 120 -23.11 -14.75 -15.23
N ILE A 121 -23.01 -13.58 -15.86
CA ILE A 121 -22.56 -12.32 -15.25
C ILE A 121 -23.73 -11.62 -14.53
N GLY A 122 -23.47 -10.48 -13.89
CA GLY A 122 -24.43 -9.67 -13.11
C GLY A 122 -24.26 -9.80 -11.59
N GLY A 123 -23.58 -10.85 -11.11
CA GLY A 123 -23.26 -11.04 -9.70
C GLY A 123 -24.49 -11.05 -8.80
N LYS A 124 -24.42 -10.37 -7.65
CA LYS A 124 -25.56 -10.26 -6.72
C LYS A 124 -26.62 -9.26 -7.19
N MET A 125 -26.24 -8.27 -7.98
CA MET A 125 -27.17 -7.24 -8.46
C MET A 125 -28.29 -7.86 -9.29
N ALA A 126 -27.95 -8.81 -10.17
CA ALA A 126 -28.92 -9.55 -10.97
C ALA A 126 -29.91 -10.43 -10.19
N MET A 127 -29.75 -10.56 -8.87
CA MET A 127 -30.69 -11.28 -8.00
C MET A 127 -31.62 -10.36 -7.22
N LEU A 128 -31.36 -9.05 -7.24
CA LEU A 128 -32.19 -8.06 -6.56
C LEU A 128 -33.37 -7.68 -7.46
N ASP A 129 -34.53 -7.42 -6.87
CA ASP A 129 -35.66 -6.85 -7.63
C ASP A 129 -35.39 -5.37 -7.92
N ARG A 130 -35.04 -4.61 -6.87
CA ARG A 130 -34.79 -3.17 -6.94
C ARG A 130 -33.55 -2.73 -6.19
N THR A 131 -33.06 -1.54 -6.53
CA THR A 131 -31.88 -0.92 -5.93
C THR A 131 -32.25 0.36 -5.17
N PHE A 132 -31.81 0.47 -3.92
CA PHE A 132 -31.96 1.70 -3.16
C PHE A 132 -30.85 2.70 -3.54
N PRO A 133 -31.07 4.02 -3.41
CA PRO A 133 -32.29 4.67 -2.91
C PRO A 133 -33.33 4.99 -3.97
N THR A 134 -33.06 4.75 -5.26
CA THR A 134 -33.90 5.21 -6.37
C THR A 134 -35.10 4.29 -6.66
N ASP A 135 -35.09 3.07 -6.13
CA ASP A 135 -36.10 2.04 -6.37
C ASP A 135 -36.19 1.60 -7.85
N ASP A 136 -35.07 1.72 -8.56
CA ASP A 136 -34.90 1.26 -9.93
C ASP A 136 -34.74 -0.27 -9.98
N CYS A 137 -35.19 -0.89 -11.08
CA CYS A 137 -34.92 -2.30 -11.36
C CYS A 137 -33.41 -2.55 -11.44
N SER A 138 -32.97 -3.71 -10.93
CA SER A 138 -31.54 -4.02 -10.82
C SER A 138 -30.85 -4.38 -12.14
N ILE A 139 -31.57 -4.98 -13.09
CA ILE A 139 -31.14 -5.28 -14.46
C ILE A 139 -32.25 -4.92 -15.44
#